data_AF-A0A3A8HGJ7-F1
#
_entry.id   AF-A0A3A8HGJ7-F1
#
_cell.length_a   1.000
_cell.length_b   1.000
_cell.length_c   1.000
_cell.angle_alpha   90.00
_cell.angle_beta   90.00
_cell.angle_gamma   90.00
#
_symmetry.space_group_name_H-M   'P 1'
#
loop_
_entity.id
_entity.type
_entity.pdbx_description
1 polymer ?
#
loop_
_entity_poly.entity_id
_entity_poly.type
_entity_poly.pdbx_seq_one_letter_code
_entity_poly.pdbx_strand_id
1 'polypeptide(L)'
;MKKIDGFWLAAASLLYPPTEPARLISLDQITRRYEELFGRAPTPSLEQSIISWKQRYVDRARPSQGGSPKRYLFRTDDGSTPSPRGRFRLYKTSDSAHDGQGKNGATCPGMEEIPKRYHYLVKWYLKHYQHSSHAPAAETESLEAAAASAQAEIKRSDISATEKARLIKARHGQGIFRKRVFRVESACRLTGITDERFLVASHIKPWAISNNDERLDGHNGLLLAPHVDRLFDRGFITFNQEGGVIVSLDAKEVWQQWGLLLAMPVPLSARQEEYMRYHRDYRFRGRK
;
A
#
# COMPACT_ATOMS: atom_id res chain seq x y z
N MET A 1 28.43 4.53 1.88
CA MET A 1 27.13 5.15 2.23
C MET A 1 27.33 6.14 3.36
N LYS A 2 26.93 7.40 3.18
CA LYS A 2 27.09 8.44 4.21
C LYS A 2 26.08 8.19 5.34
N LYS A 3 26.37 8.68 6.55
CA LYS A 3 25.45 8.55 7.71
C LYS A 3 24.05 9.11 7.40
N ILE A 4 24.00 10.21 6.64
CA ILE A 4 22.76 10.87 6.24
C ILE A 4 21.92 10.05 5.26
N ASP A 5 22.55 9.30 4.36
CA ASP A 5 21.84 8.40 3.44
C ASP A 5 21.21 7.23 4.20
N GLY A 6 21.89 6.71 5.21
CA GLY A 6 21.32 5.72 6.11
C GLY A 6 20.07 6.24 6.83
N PHE A 7 20.09 7.49 7.29
CA PHE A 7 18.93 8.10 7.95
C PHE A 7 17.75 8.28 6.99
N TRP A 8 18.04 8.68 5.74
CA TRP A 8 17.05 8.71 4.68
C TRP A 8 16.45 7.33 4.40
N LEU A 9 17.29 6.29 4.33
CA LEU A 9 16.83 4.92 4.11
C LEU A 9 15.95 4.41 5.26
N ALA A 10 16.27 4.76 6.49
CA ALA A 10 15.44 4.45 7.65
C ALA A 10 14.04 5.09 7.50
N ALA A 11 13.99 6.39 7.17
CA ALA A 11 12.73 7.09 6.93
C ALA A 11 11.95 6.49 5.75
N ALA A 12 12.60 6.25 4.61
CA ALA A 12 11.97 5.66 3.43
C ALA A 12 11.42 4.25 3.71
N SER A 13 12.13 3.44 4.51
CA SER A 13 11.69 2.10 4.90
C SER A 13 10.48 2.08 5.82
N LEU A 14 10.24 3.15 6.60
CA LEU A 14 9.04 3.30 7.43
C LEU A 14 7.82 3.74 6.61
N LEU A 15 8.06 4.47 5.53
CA LEU A 15 7.03 4.96 4.62
C LEU A 15 6.69 3.95 3.52
N TYR A 16 7.47 2.86 3.42
CA TYR A 16 7.33 1.77 2.45
C TYR A 16 6.77 0.50 3.12
N PRO A 17 5.82 -0.24 2.49
CA PRO A 17 5.04 0.12 1.29
C PRO A 17 4.16 1.36 1.56
N PRO A 18 3.53 1.97 0.53
CA PRO A 18 2.72 3.17 0.75
C PRO A 18 1.67 2.86 1.80
N THR A 19 1.84 3.47 2.96
CA THR A 19 0.73 3.83 3.82
C THR A 19 0.40 5.26 3.47
N GLU A 20 -0.87 5.65 3.55
CA GLU A 20 -1.43 6.89 2.96
C GLU A 20 -0.39 8.01 2.85
N PRO A 21 -0.23 8.73 1.72
CA PRO A 21 0.77 9.79 1.58
C PRO A 21 0.75 10.88 2.68
N ALA A 22 -0.33 10.92 3.47
CA ALA A 22 -0.50 11.74 4.67
C ALA A 22 0.06 11.11 5.96
N ARG A 23 0.64 9.91 5.92
CA ARG A 23 1.24 9.25 7.08
C ARG A 23 2.56 9.90 7.40
N LEU A 24 2.70 10.21 8.67
CA LEU A 24 3.86 10.89 9.20
C LEU A 24 4.55 9.98 10.21
N ILE A 25 5.87 10.07 10.25
CA ILE A 25 6.75 9.25 11.09
C ILE A 25 7.45 10.15 12.09
N SER A 26 7.72 9.72 13.32
CA SER A 26 8.43 10.52 14.33
C SER A 26 9.95 10.35 14.26
N LEU A 27 10.71 11.24 14.91
CA LEU A 27 12.16 11.17 14.95
C LEU A 27 12.60 9.90 15.66
N ASP A 28 11.93 9.56 16.77
CA ASP A 28 12.15 8.33 17.51
C ASP A 28 11.92 7.09 16.63
N GLN A 29 10.89 7.09 15.78
CA GLN A 29 10.64 6.00 14.84
C GLN A 29 11.77 5.87 13.82
N ILE A 30 12.26 6.99 13.27
CA ILE A 30 13.36 6.98 12.31
C ILE A 30 14.66 6.53 12.99
N THR A 31 14.95 7.03 14.18
CA THR A 31 16.14 6.67 14.98
C THR A 31 16.15 5.19 15.31
N ARG A 32 15.04 4.64 15.82
CA ARG A 32 14.89 3.20 16.07
C ARG A 32 15.08 2.39 14.80
N ARG A 33 14.45 2.80 13.69
CA ARG A 33 14.60 2.09 12.41
C ARG A 33 16.04 2.17 11.88
N TYR A 34 16.73 3.29 12.07
CA TYR A 34 18.13 3.43 11.70
C TYR A 34 19.02 2.46 12.49
N GLU A 35 18.80 2.34 13.80
CA GLU A 35 19.48 1.36 14.65
C GLU A 35 19.23 -0.08 14.17
N GLU A 36 17.98 -0.44 13.87
CA GLU A 36 17.62 -1.75 13.34
C GLU A 36 18.32 -2.05 12.00
N LEU A 37 18.41 -1.07 11.10
CA LEU A 37 18.99 -1.27 9.77
C LEU A 37 20.52 -1.27 9.73
N PHE A 38 21.16 -0.55 10.65
CA PHE A 38 22.61 -0.30 10.61
C PHE A 38 23.37 -0.72 11.86
N GLY A 39 22.68 -1.26 12.88
CA GLY A 39 23.28 -1.78 14.11
C GLY A 39 23.97 -0.73 14.98
N ARG A 40 23.60 0.56 14.84
CA ARG A 40 24.18 1.67 15.60
C ARG A 40 23.23 2.85 15.72
N ALA A 41 23.33 3.59 16.81
CA ALA A 41 22.58 4.83 17.01
C ALA A 41 22.99 5.93 16.02
N PRO A 42 22.05 6.77 15.55
CA PRO A 42 22.39 8.00 14.86
C PRO A 42 23.13 8.96 15.81
N THR A 43 24.06 9.74 15.28
CA THR A 43 24.78 10.74 16.09
C THR A 43 23.90 11.98 16.29
N PRO A 44 24.01 12.74 17.39
CA PRO A 44 23.23 13.97 17.58
C PRO A 44 23.40 15.00 16.43
N SER A 45 24.59 15.05 15.83
CA SER A 45 24.86 15.86 14.63
C SER A 45 24.09 15.43 13.38
N LEU A 46 23.67 14.17 13.32
CA LEU A 46 22.87 13.59 12.24
C LEU A 46 21.41 14.03 12.35
N GLU A 47 20.87 14.04 13.57
CA GLU A 47 19.53 14.57 13.85
C GLU A 47 19.45 16.06 13.51
N GLN A 48 20.51 16.82 13.82
CA GLN A 48 20.64 18.24 13.43
C GLN A 48 20.79 18.46 11.93
N SER A 49 21.12 17.42 11.15
CA SER A 49 21.20 17.51 9.69
C SER A 49 19.81 17.47 9.02
N ILE A 50 18.75 17.38 9.81
CA ILE A 50 17.34 17.42 9.43
C ILE A 50 16.79 18.78 9.82
N ILE A 51 16.17 19.48 8.87
CA ILE A 51 15.58 20.80 9.13
C ILE A 51 14.13 20.83 8.68
N SER A 52 13.25 21.48 9.45
CA SER A 52 11.86 21.68 9.05
C SER A 52 11.74 22.78 8.00
N TRP A 53 10.71 22.68 7.17
CA TRP A 53 10.42 23.70 6.15
C TRP A 53 10.15 25.09 6.76
N LYS A 54 9.50 25.17 7.93
CA LYS A 54 9.22 26.44 8.64
C LYS A 54 10.49 27.05 9.25
N GLN A 55 11.39 26.26 9.82
CA GLN A 55 12.67 26.78 10.34
C GLN A 55 13.52 27.38 9.23
N ARG A 56 13.51 26.74 8.05
CA ARG A 56 14.14 27.30 6.84
C ARG A 56 13.47 28.60 6.36
N TYR A 57 12.19 28.80 6.67
CA TYR A 57 11.45 30.01 6.31
C TYR A 57 11.81 31.21 7.19
N VAL A 58 12.05 30.99 8.49
CA VAL A 58 12.29 32.06 9.47
C VAL A 58 13.68 32.69 9.36
N ASP A 59 14.70 31.96 8.92
CA ASP A 59 16.06 32.51 8.75
C ASP A 59 16.59 32.30 7.32
N ARG A 60 16.22 33.23 6.43
CA ARG A 60 16.64 33.20 5.01
C ARG A 60 18.07 33.70 4.79
N ALA A 61 18.68 34.41 5.76
CA ALA A 61 19.89 35.21 5.55
C ALA A 61 21.05 34.95 6.51
N ARG A 62 20.86 34.23 7.64
CA ARG A 62 21.96 33.85 8.56
C ARG A 62 21.89 32.36 8.95
N PRO A 63 22.89 31.54 8.60
CA PRO A 63 22.84 30.10 8.84
C PRO A 63 23.32 29.71 10.25
N SER A 64 23.09 30.53 11.28
CA SER A 64 23.59 30.23 12.64
C SER A 64 22.97 28.97 13.27
N GLN A 65 21.92 28.41 12.65
CA GLN A 65 21.34 27.11 12.98
C GLN A 65 20.99 26.28 11.72
N GLY A 66 21.87 26.25 10.71
CA GLY A 66 21.86 25.17 9.71
C GLY A 66 21.50 25.57 8.28
N GLY A 67 22.52 25.91 7.52
CA GLY A 67 22.46 26.04 6.06
C GLY A 67 23.61 25.28 5.42
N SER A 68 23.56 23.94 5.41
CA SER A 68 24.36 23.18 4.44
C SER A 68 23.44 22.76 3.30
N PRO A 69 23.80 23.02 2.03
CA PRO A 69 23.08 22.53 0.84
C PRO A 69 22.86 21.01 0.85
N LYS A 70 23.65 20.28 1.63
CA LYS A 70 23.66 18.81 1.70
C LYS A 70 22.68 18.21 2.72
N ARG A 71 21.78 19.01 3.30
CA ARG A 71 20.81 18.54 4.32
C ARG A 71 19.51 18.06 3.68
N TYR A 72 18.92 17.02 4.27
CA TYR A 72 17.63 16.49 3.84
C TYR A 72 16.49 17.28 4.48
N LEU A 73 15.51 17.63 3.64
CA LEU A 73 14.35 18.40 4.04
C LEU A 73 13.21 17.45 4.44
N PHE A 74 12.54 17.78 5.54
CA PHE A 74 11.37 17.05 6.02
C PHE A 74 10.24 18.04 6.30
N ARG A 75 9.00 17.62 6.06
CA ARG A 75 7.80 18.42 6.35
C ARG A 75 7.14 17.90 7.63
N THR A 76 6.80 18.82 8.51
CA THR A 76 6.03 18.56 9.74
C THR A 76 4.62 19.10 9.64
N ASP A 77 3.69 18.47 10.33
CA ASP A 77 2.30 18.93 10.42
C ASP A 77 2.15 20.27 11.13
N ASP A 78 2.92 20.47 12.19
CA ASP A 78 2.93 21.69 13.02
C ASP A 78 3.95 22.72 12.50
N GLY A 79 4.72 22.36 11.46
CA GLY A 79 5.82 23.14 10.92
C GLY A 79 7.05 23.20 11.84
N SER A 80 7.08 22.54 13.00
CA SER A 80 8.22 22.60 13.92
C SER A 80 9.37 21.67 13.49
N THR A 81 10.55 21.85 14.06
CA THR A 81 11.75 20.99 13.95
C THR A 81 11.42 19.53 14.27
N PRO A 82 12.30 18.56 13.95
CA PRO A 82 12.27 17.28 14.62
C PRO A 82 12.29 17.38 16.15
N SER A 83 11.11 17.29 16.75
CA SER A 83 10.95 16.95 18.15
C SER A 83 10.74 15.44 18.27
N PRO A 84 11.13 14.79 19.39
CA PRO A 84 10.86 13.37 19.64
C PRO A 84 9.40 12.99 19.43
N ARG A 85 8.48 13.94 19.68
CA ARG A 85 7.02 13.78 19.59
C ARG A 85 6.42 14.27 18.27
N GLY A 86 7.21 14.88 17.39
CA GLY A 86 6.76 15.46 16.13
C GLY A 86 6.50 14.41 15.06
N ARG A 87 5.80 14.81 14.01
CA ARG A 87 5.38 13.96 12.89
C ARG A 87 6.01 14.48 11.59
N PHE A 88 6.78 13.66 10.86
CA PHE A 88 7.64 14.00 9.72
C PHE A 88 7.26 13.24 8.45
N ARG A 89 7.57 13.84 7.28
CA ARG A 89 7.60 13.17 5.97
C ARG A 89 8.78 13.62 5.11
N LEU A 90 9.18 12.82 4.12
CA LEU A 90 10.24 13.20 3.18
C LEU A 90 9.79 14.35 2.27
N TYR A 91 10.65 15.34 2.04
CA TYR A 91 10.36 16.46 1.14
C TYR A 91 10.38 16.04 -0.33
N LYS A 92 9.54 16.69 -1.16
CA LYS A 92 9.49 16.49 -2.62
C LYS A 92 10.06 17.71 -3.33
N THR A 93 10.78 17.50 -4.43
CA THR A 93 11.32 18.60 -5.25
C THR A 93 10.21 19.52 -5.80
N SER A 94 9.00 19.00 -5.99
CA SER A 94 7.82 19.70 -6.47
C SER A 94 6.97 20.35 -5.37
N ASP A 95 7.30 20.19 -4.07
CA ASP A 95 6.63 20.90 -2.96
C ASP A 95 7.00 22.42 -2.95
N SER A 96 7.50 22.95 -4.09
CA SER A 96 8.25 24.19 -4.27
C SER A 96 7.42 25.42 -4.66
N ALA A 97 6.08 25.37 -4.55
CA ALA A 97 5.21 26.51 -4.91
C ALA A 97 5.54 27.82 -4.15
N HIS A 98 6.31 27.75 -3.05
CA HIS A 98 6.74 28.91 -2.25
C HIS A 98 8.26 29.05 -2.13
N ASP A 99 9.03 28.29 -2.90
CA ASP A 99 10.49 28.31 -2.88
C ASP A 99 11.02 28.99 -4.15
N GLY A 100 11.17 30.32 -4.04
CA GLY A 100 11.87 31.13 -5.03
C GLY A 100 13.23 30.55 -5.42
N GLN A 101 13.59 30.82 -6.67
CA GLN A 101 14.76 30.37 -7.42
C GLN A 101 15.99 30.02 -6.56
N GLY A 102 16.48 28.76 -6.67
CA GLY A 102 17.85 28.39 -6.28
C GLY A 102 18.05 27.50 -5.04
N LYS A 103 17.04 26.77 -4.54
CA LYS A 103 17.20 25.94 -3.33
C LYS A 103 17.46 24.44 -3.65
N ASN A 104 18.72 24.03 -3.56
CA ASN A 104 19.22 22.68 -3.88
C ASN A 104 19.46 21.81 -2.62
N GLY A 105 18.42 21.55 -1.81
CA GLY A 105 18.54 20.57 -0.71
C GLY A 105 18.56 19.14 -1.25
N ALA A 106 19.36 18.24 -0.68
CA ALA A 106 19.32 16.83 -1.05
C ALA A 106 17.99 16.20 -0.61
N THR A 107 17.23 15.62 -1.54
CA THR A 107 15.91 15.02 -1.25
C THR A 107 15.92 13.49 -1.33
N CYS A 108 16.78 12.94 -2.18
CA CYS A 108 16.99 11.51 -2.35
C CYS A 108 18.47 11.28 -2.71
N PRO A 109 19.15 10.29 -2.11
CA PRO A 109 20.54 9.96 -2.46
C PRO A 109 20.64 9.36 -3.87
N GLY A 110 21.79 9.53 -4.52
CA GLY A 110 22.06 8.90 -5.81
C GLY A 110 22.08 7.37 -5.70
N MET A 111 21.69 6.66 -6.75
CA MET A 111 21.62 5.18 -6.75
C MET A 111 23.00 4.53 -6.51
N GLU A 112 24.04 5.19 -6.97
CA GLU A 112 25.45 4.85 -6.79
C GLU A 112 25.95 5.01 -5.34
N GLU A 113 25.29 5.83 -4.53
CA GLU A 113 25.65 6.05 -3.12
C GLU A 113 25.00 5.02 -2.18
N ILE A 114 24.02 4.25 -2.68
CA ILE A 114 23.17 3.34 -1.92
C ILE A 114 23.48 1.86 -2.23
N PRO A 115 23.62 1.00 -1.21
CA PRO A 115 23.74 -0.44 -1.40
C PRO A 115 22.57 -1.03 -2.20
N LYS A 116 22.87 -1.96 -3.13
CA LYS A 116 21.87 -2.60 -4.01
C LYS A 116 20.63 -3.11 -3.29
N ARG A 117 20.80 -3.63 -2.07
CA ARG A 117 19.70 -4.14 -1.23
C ARG A 117 18.61 -3.10 -0.92
N TYR A 118 18.89 -1.80 -1.03
CA TYR A 118 17.91 -0.73 -0.79
C TYR A 118 17.49 0.02 -2.05
N HIS A 119 17.96 -0.41 -3.23
CA HIS A 119 17.59 0.21 -4.51
C HIS A 119 16.08 0.20 -4.74
N TYR A 120 15.35 -0.77 -4.20
CA TYR A 120 13.89 -0.81 -4.27
C TYR A 120 13.23 0.36 -3.53
N LEU A 121 13.77 0.81 -2.39
CA LEU A 121 13.26 1.96 -1.62
C LEU A 121 13.47 3.26 -2.40
N VAL A 122 14.64 3.42 -3.02
CA VAL A 122 14.95 4.59 -3.85
C VAL A 122 14.02 4.61 -5.08
N LYS A 123 13.92 3.49 -5.81
CA LYS A 123 12.99 3.36 -6.95
C LYS A 123 11.54 3.61 -6.55
N TRP A 124 11.12 3.10 -5.39
CA TRP A 124 9.79 3.36 -4.86
C TRP A 124 9.59 4.84 -4.53
N TYR A 125 10.54 5.49 -3.85
CA TYR A 125 10.45 6.90 -3.53
C TYR A 125 10.33 7.73 -4.81
N LEU A 126 11.20 7.49 -5.79
CA LEU A 126 11.16 8.20 -7.07
C LEU A 126 9.82 7.97 -7.80
N LYS A 127 9.32 6.72 -7.84
CA LYS A 127 8.11 6.38 -8.60
C LYS A 127 6.81 6.81 -7.92
N HIS A 128 6.71 6.63 -6.60
CA HIS A 128 5.44 6.71 -5.86
C HIS A 128 5.42 7.89 -4.90
N TYR A 129 6.54 8.17 -4.25
CA TYR A 129 6.56 9.19 -3.20
C TYR A 129 6.82 10.59 -3.77
N GLN A 130 7.78 10.74 -4.69
CA GLN A 130 8.13 12.01 -5.34
C GLN A 130 7.01 12.52 -6.25
N HIS A 131 6.27 11.62 -6.89
CA HIS A 131 5.18 11.94 -7.82
C HIS A 131 3.78 11.93 -7.18
N SER A 132 3.64 11.49 -5.92
CA SER A 132 2.36 11.57 -5.21
C SER A 132 2.04 13.04 -4.93
N SER A 133 1.33 13.69 -5.83
CA SER A 133 0.73 15.00 -5.57
C SER A 133 -0.18 14.86 -4.35
N HIS A 134 0.00 15.69 -3.32
CA HIS A 134 -1.13 16.02 -2.46
C HIS A 134 -2.09 16.88 -3.27
N ALA A 135 -2.87 16.19 -4.10
CA ALA A 135 -4.12 16.66 -4.66
C ALA A 135 -5.09 15.47 -4.54
N PRO A 136 -6.27 15.64 -3.95
CA PRO A 136 -7.24 14.56 -3.86
C PRO A 136 -7.72 14.20 -5.28
N ALA A 137 -8.02 12.92 -5.52
CA ALA A 137 -8.81 12.36 -6.64
C ALA A 137 -8.13 11.73 -7.88
N ALA A 138 -6.80 11.71 -8.04
CA ALA A 138 -6.20 11.26 -9.32
C ALA A 138 -5.96 9.73 -9.49
N GLU A 139 -5.87 8.93 -8.43
CA GLU A 139 -5.63 7.47 -8.58
C GLU A 139 -6.89 6.67 -8.99
N THR A 140 -8.07 7.27 -8.86
CA THR A 140 -9.32 6.75 -9.43
C THR A 140 -9.30 6.76 -10.97
N GLU A 141 -8.57 7.69 -11.60
CA GLU A 141 -8.58 7.85 -13.06
C GLU A 141 -7.83 6.74 -13.81
N SER A 142 -6.78 6.12 -13.28
CA SER A 142 -6.01 5.13 -14.07
C SER A 142 -6.71 3.77 -14.16
N LEU A 143 -7.43 3.36 -13.11
CA LEU A 143 -8.26 2.16 -13.12
C LEU A 143 -9.58 2.41 -13.85
N GLU A 144 -10.16 3.62 -13.74
CA GLU A 144 -11.35 4.01 -14.50
C GLU A 144 -11.03 4.21 -15.99
N ALA A 145 -9.83 4.66 -16.36
CA ALA A 145 -9.37 4.72 -17.76
C ALA A 145 -9.14 3.32 -18.36
N ALA A 146 -8.53 2.39 -17.61
CA ALA A 146 -8.43 0.99 -18.04
C ALA A 146 -9.82 0.33 -18.10
N ALA A 147 -10.71 0.66 -17.15
CA ALA A 147 -12.11 0.26 -17.16
C ALA A 147 -12.81 0.76 -18.42
N ALA A 148 -12.65 2.05 -18.75
CA ALA A 148 -13.23 2.70 -19.92
C ALA A 148 -12.68 2.15 -21.23
N SER A 149 -11.37 1.86 -21.32
CA SER A 149 -10.74 1.30 -22.53
C SER A 149 -11.32 -0.06 -22.89
N ALA A 150 -11.37 -1.02 -21.97
CA ALA A 150 -11.94 -2.33 -22.30
C ALA A 150 -13.48 -2.30 -22.40
N GLN A 151 -14.15 -1.29 -21.82
CA GLN A 151 -15.57 -1.05 -22.08
C GLN A 151 -15.81 -0.51 -23.50
N ALA A 152 -14.90 0.32 -24.03
CA ALA A 152 -14.92 0.75 -25.42
C ALA A 152 -14.66 -0.42 -26.38
N GLU A 153 -13.79 -1.36 -26.02
CA GLU A 153 -13.58 -2.61 -26.77
C GLU A 153 -14.83 -3.50 -26.80
N ILE A 154 -15.52 -3.68 -25.67
CA ILE A 154 -16.80 -4.42 -25.61
C ILE A 154 -17.89 -3.74 -26.45
N LYS A 155 -17.91 -2.40 -26.51
CA LYS A 155 -18.84 -1.68 -27.40
C LYS A 155 -18.53 -1.92 -28.88
N ARG A 156 -17.25 -2.09 -29.23
CA ARG A 156 -16.74 -2.28 -30.60
C ARG A 156 -16.74 -3.73 -31.08
N SER A 157 -16.93 -4.73 -30.22
CA SER A 157 -16.93 -6.15 -30.62
C SER A 157 -18.22 -6.57 -31.34
N ASP A 158 -18.18 -7.64 -32.15
CA ASP A 158 -19.31 -8.14 -32.96
C ASP A 158 -20.34 -9.01 -32.20
N ILE A 159 -20.36 -8.91 -30.87
CA ILE A 159 -21.34 -9.63 -30.04
C ILE A 159 -22.70 -8.90 -30.00
N SER A 160 -23.77 -9.65 -29.73
CA SER A 160 -25.13 -9.12 -29.69
C SER A 160 -25.31 -7.99 -28.67
N ALA A 161 -26.25 -7.08 -28.92
CA ALA A 161 -26.53 -5.95 -28.03
C ALA A 161 -26.84 -6.38 -26.58
N THR A 162 -27.54 -7.50 -26.42
CA THR A 162 -27.83 -8.12 -25.11
C THR A 162 -26.56 -8.57 -24.40
N GLU A 163 -25.62 -9.17 -25.12
CA GLU A 163 -24.36 -9.64 -24.55
C GLU A 163 -23.42 -8.48 -24.20
N LYS A 164 -23.39 -7.41 -25.01
CA LYS A 164 -22.68 -6.16 -24.68
C LYS A 164 -23.20 -5.55 -23.37
N ALA A 165 -24.53 -5.44 -23.24
CA ALA A 165 -25.15 -4.91 -22.03
C ALA A 165 -24.82 -5.75 -20.80
N ARG A 166 -24.77 -7.08 -20.95
CA ARG A 166 -24.40 -8.02 -19.88
C ARG A 166 -22.95 -7.85 -19.43
N LEU A 167 -22.01 -7.75 -20.36
CA LEU A 167 -20.58 -7.56 -20.07
C LEU A 167 -20.28 -6.20 -19.43
N ILE A 168 -20.92 -5.12 -19.91
CA ILE A 168 -20.81 -3.78 -19.33
C ILE A 168 -21.31 -3.78 -17.89
N LYS A 169 -22.48 -4.38 -17.64
CA LYS A 169 -23.09 -4.46 -16.30
C LYS A 169 -22.24 -5.30 -15.35
N ALA A 170 -21.66 -6.39 -15.82
CA ALA A 170 -20.73 -7.22 -15.04
C ALA A 170 -19.47 -6.42 -14.64
N ARG A 171 -18.91 -5.62 -15.56
CA ARG A 171 -17.72 -4.79 -15.32
C ARG A 171 -17.97 -3.67 -14.30
N HIS A 172 -19.07 -2.93 -14.44
CA HIS A 172 -19.48 -1.95 -13.43
C HIS A 172 -19.74 -2.61 -12.06
N GLY A 173 -20.39 -3.77 -12.07
CA GLY A 173 -20.63 -4.56 -10.86
C GLY A 173 -19.33 -4.96 -10.16
N GLN A 174 -18.30 -5.38 -10.91
CA GLN A 174 -16.98 -5.71 -10.36
C GLN A 174 -16.28 -4.49 -9.76
N GLY A 175 -16.38 -3.31 -10.37
CA GLY A 175 -15.81 -2.07 -9.82
C GLY A 175 -16.48 -1.66 -8.50
N ILE A 176 -17.81 -1.69 -8.44
CA ILE A 176 -18.59 -1.37 -7.23
C ILE A 176 -18.32 -2.39 -6.14
N PHE A 177 -18.35 -3.69 -6.47
CA PHE A 177 -18.06 -4.78 -5.54
C PHE A 177 -16.67 -4.59 -4.93
N ARG A 178 -15.64 -4.39 -5.76
CA ARG A 178 -14.27 -4.15 -5.29
C ARG A 178 -14.23 -2.98 -4.30
N LYS A 179 -14.78 -1.82 -4.66
CA LYS A 179 -14.85 -0.64 -3.77
C LYS A 179 -15.55 -0.94 -2.43
N ARG A 180 -16.54 -1.83 -2.40
CA ARG A 180 -17.25 -2.23 -1.18
C ARG A 180 -16.45 -3.24 -0.35
N VAL A 181 -15.73 -4.17 -0.96
CA VAL A 181 -14.83 -5.10 -0.25
C VAL A 181 -13.72 -4.33 0.45
N PHE A 182 -13.12 -3.33 -0.19
CA PHE A 182 -12.11 -2.45 0.43
C PHE A 182 -12.62 -1.61 1.62
N ARG A 183 -13.95 -1.48 1.80
CA ARG A 183 -14.54 -0.85 2.99
C ARG A 183 -14.70 -1.82 4.16
N VAL A 184 -14.69 -3.12 3.90
CA VAL A 184 -14.86 -4.19 4.90
C VAL A 184 -13.50 -4.78 5.28
N GLU A 185 -12.61 -4.96 4.31
CA GLU A 185 -11.29 -5.57 4.44
C GLU A 185 -10.19 -4.54 4.25
N SER A 186 -9.15 -4.57 5.09
CA SER A 186 -8.03 -3.62 5.04
C SER A 186 -6.75 -4.17 4.44
N ALA A 187 -6.62 -5.49 4.30
CA ALA A 187 -5.42 -6.16 3.82
C ALA A 187 -5.75 -7.56 3.30
N CYS A 188 -4.79 -8.20 2.62
CA CYS A 188 -4.85 -9.62 2.38
C CYS A 188 -4.96 -10.37 3.70
N ARG A 189 -6.05 -11.12 3.91
CA ARG A 189 -6.25 -11.90 5.14
C ARG A 189 -5.13 -12.87 5.46
N LEU A 190 -4.41 -13.34 4.43
CA LEU A 190 -3.37 -14.32 4.61
C LEU A 190 -1.97 -13.72 4.68
N THR A 191 -1.62 -12.83 3.74
CA THR A 191 -0.25 -12.31 3.61
C THR A 191 -0.05 -10.95 4.29
N GLY A 192 -1.11 -10.28 4.71
CA GLY A 192 -1.07 -8.93 5.27
C GLY A 192 -0.77 -7.82 4.26
N ILE A 193 -0.64 -8.14 2.96
CA ILE A 193 -0.44 -7.12 1.91
C ILE A 193 -1.60 -6.14 1.91
N THR A 194 -1.30 -4.84 1.98
CA THR A 194 -2.30 -3.75 1.95
C THR A 194 -2.34 -3.00 0.61
N ASP A 195 -1.33 -3.19 -0.24
CA ASP A 195 -1.23 -2.51 -1.53
C ASP A 195 -2.30 -3.02 -2.49
N GLU A 196 -3.31 -2.18 -2.75
CA GLU A 196 -4.50 -2.56 -3.52
C GLU A 196 -4.16 -3.11 -4.91
N ARG A 197 -3.06 -2.68 -5.52
CA ARG A 197 -2.63 -3.11 -6.86
C ARG A 197 -2.29 -4.59 -6.92
N PHE A 198 -1.92 -5.16 -5.77
CA PHE A 198 -1.58 -6.58 -5.62
C PHE A 198 -2.71 -7.36 -4.93
N LEU A 199 -3.89 -6.77 -4.76
CA LEU A 199 -5.03 -7.42 -4.13
C LEU A 199 -6.14 -7.69 -5.13
N VAL A 200 -6.66 -8.90 -5.07
CA VAL A 200 -7.88 -9.34 -5.74
C VAL A 200 -9.02 -9.23 -4.73
N ALA A 201 -10.14 -8.62 -5.14
CA ALA A 201 -11.39 -8.69 -4.40
C ALA A 201 -12.09 -9.98 -4.82
N SER A 202 -11.91 -11.03 -4.03
CA SER A 202 -12.41 -12.38 -4.31
C SER A 202 -13.77 -12.59 -3.66
N HIS A 203 -14.75 -13.11 -4.40
CA HIS A 203 -16.06 -13.45 -3.84
C HIS A 203 -15.93 -14.67 -2.91
N ILE A 204 -16.55 -14.59 -1.72
CA ILE A 204 -16.63 -15.74 -0.79
C ILE A 204 -17.65 -16.74 -1.33
N LYS A 205 -18.90 -16.31 -1.53
CA LYS A 205 -19.92 -17.04 -2.29
C LYS A 205 -19.76 -16.67 -3.77
N PRO A 206 -19.47 -17.62 -4.66
CA PRO A 206 -19.16 -17.33 -6.06
C PRO A 206 -20.22 -16.48 -6.77
N TRP A 207 -19.76 -15.57 -7.64
CA TRP A 207 -20.61 -14.66 -8.40
C TRP A 207 -21.72 -15.37 -9.19
N ALA A 208 -21.41 -16.53 -9.78
CA ALA A 208 -22.32 -17.27 -10.66
C ALA A 208 -23.63 -17.68 -9.98
N ILE A 209 -23.57 -17.98 -8.68
CA ILE A 209 -24.71 -18.48 -7.89
C ILE A 209 -25.22 -17.45 -6.87
N SER A 210 -24.59 -16.27 -6.83
CA SER A 210 -25.00 -15.18 -5.98
C SER A 210 -26.15 -14.42 -6.63
N ASN A 211 -27.11 -13.96 -5.82
CA ASN A 211 -28.15 -13.04 -6.26
C ASN A 211 -27.57 -11.63 -6.50
N ASN A 212 -28.39 -10.69 -6.99
CA ASN A 212 -27.89 -9.37 -7.37
C ASN A 212 -27.34 -8.55 -6.18
N ASP A 213 -27.92 -8.70 -4.99
CA ASP A 213 -27.47 -8.01 -3.78
C ASP A 213 -26.15 -8.62 -3.29
N GLU A 214 -26.08 -9.95 -3.22
CA GLU A 214 -24.89 -10.71 -2.83
C GLU A 214 -23.70 -10.47 -3.77
N ARG A 215 -23.95 -10.27 -5.08
CA ARG A 215 -22.90 -9.98 -6.07
C ARG A 215 -22.20 -8.64 -5.82
N LEU A 216 -22.90 -7.70 -5.19
CA LEU A 216 -22.41 -6.36 -4.89
C LEU A 216 -22.14 -6.16 -3.40
N ASP A 217 -22.38 -7.15 -2.54
CA ASP A 217 -22.14 -7.03 -1.11
C ASP A 217 -20.63 -7.08 -0.80
N GLY A 218 -20.11 -6.06 -0.11
CA GLY A 218 -18.71 -6.03 0.33
C GLY A 218 -18.38 -7.13 1.35
N HIS A 219 -19.36 -7.59 2.13
CA HIS A 219 -19.19 -8.72 3.05
C HIS A 219 -19.12 -10.07 2.32
N ASN A 220 -19.55 -10.14 1.06
CA ASN A 220 -19.36 -11.33 0.23
C ASN A 220 -17.98 -11.34 -0.45
N GLY A 221 -16.99 -10.64 0.09
CA GLY A 221 -15.66 -10.60 -0.48
C GLY A 221 -14.54 -10.57 0.54
N LEU A 222 -13.38 -11.04 0.09
CA LEU A 222 -12.11 -10.95 0.78
C LEU A 222 -11.09 -10.25 -0.11
N LEU A 223 -10.15 -9.54 0.51
CA LEU A 223 -8.93 -9.11 -0.17
C LEU A 223 -7.91 -10.24 -0.07
N LEU A 224 -7.39 -10.68 -1.21
CA LEU A 224 -6.40 -11.76 -1.29
C LEU A 224 -5.30 -11.40 -2.29
N ALA A 225 -4.06 -11.75 -1.98
CA ALA A 225 -2.98 -11.70 -2.97
C ALA A 225 -3.26 -12.72 -4.10
N PRO A 226 -2.77 -12.54 -5.33
CA PRO A 226 -3.27 -13.28 -6.49
C PRO A 226 -3.07 -14.79 -6.39
N HIS A 227 -1.95 -15.21 -5.81
CA HIS A 227 -1.64 -16.61 -5.54
C HIS A 227 -2.56 -17.18 -4.44
N VAL A 228 -2.88 -16.41 -3.41
CA VAL A 228 -3.83 -16.81 -2.35
C VAL A 228 -5.26 -16.89 -2.88
N ASP A 229 -5.70 -15.90 -3.66
CA ASP A 229 -6.98 -15.90 -4.37
C ASP A 229 -7.15 -17.18 -5.19
N ARG A 230 -6.10 -17.58 -5.92
CA ARG A 230 -6.11 -18.81 -6.70
C ARG A 230 -6.36 -20.06 -5.85
N LEU A 231 -5.77 -20.14 -4.65
CA LEU A 231 -6.02 -21.25 -3.72
C LEU A 231 -7.46 -21.20 -3.18
N PHE A 232 -7.93 -20.01 -2.82
CA PHE A 232 -9.24 -19.79 -2.22
C PHE A 232 -10.37 -20.07 -3.22
N ASP A 233 -10.40 -19.38 -4.36
CA ASP A 233 -11.43 -19.55 -5.40
C ASP A 233 -11.53 -21.01 -5.86
N ARG A 234 -10.40 -21.71 -5.98
CA ARG A 234 -10.39 -23.12 -6.37
C ARG A 234 -10.76 -24.07 -5.23
N GLY A 235 -10.93 -23.59 -4.01
CA GLY A 235 -11.34 -24.39 -2.86
C GLY A 235 -10.20 -25.19 -2.23
N PHE A 236 -8.95 -24.86 -2.53
CA PHE A 236 -7.78 -25.47 -1.89
C PHE A 236 -7.56 -24.94 -0.47
N ILE A 237 -8.04 -23.72 -0.19
CA ILE A 237 -8.07 -23.17 1.16
C ILE A 237 -9.45 -22.60 1.49
N THR A 238 -9.75 -22.47 2.77
CA THR A 238 -10.91 -21.74 3.30
C THR A 238 -10.57 -21.18 4.69
N PHE A 239 -11.53 -20.51 5.34
CA PHE A 239 -11.33 -19.90 6.66
C PHE A 239 -12.38 -20.41 7.66
N ASN A 240 -11.95 -20.69 8.89
CA ASN A 240 -12.84 -20.97 10.01
C ASN A 240 -13.42 -19.67 10.60
N GLN A 241 -14.27 -19.79 11.63
CA GLN A 241 -14.96 -18.65 12.24
C GLN A 241 -13.99 -17.70 12.95
N GLU A 242 -12.91 -18.23 13.49
CA GLU A 242 -11.83 -17.49 14.15
C GLU A 242 -10.88 -16.81 13.15
N GLY A 243 -11.10 -16.99 11.84
CA GLY A 243 -10.25 -16.43 10.78
C GLY A 243 -8.98 -17.22 10.48
N GLY A 244 -8.80 -18.37 11.14
CA GLY A 244 -7.75 -19.34 10.83
C GLY A 244 -7.98 -19.99 9.47
N VAL A 245 -6.89 -20.21 8.73
CA VAL A 245 -6.94 -20.88 7.43
C VAL A 245 -7.08 -22.39 7.60
N ILE A 246 -7.86 -23.02 6.73
CA ILE A 246 -7.93 -24.47 6.58
C ILE A 246 -7.40 -24.79 5.19
N VAL A 247 -6.40 -25.67 5.09
CA VAL A 247 -5.73 -26.04 3.85
C VAL A 247 -6.10 -27.47 3.47
N SER A 248 -6.53 -27.69 2.22
CA SER A 248 -6.81 -29.04 1.70
C SER A 248 -5.53 -29.85 1.56
N LEU A 249 -5.61 -31.17 1.67
CA LEU A 249 -4.46 -32.07 1.51
C LEU A 249 -3.72 -31.83 0.19
N ASP A 250 -4.45 -31.66 -0.91
CA ASP A 250 -3.92 -31.47 -2.27
C ASP A 250 -3.10 -30.18 -2.45
N ALA A 251 -3.13 -29.26 -1.49
CA ALA A 251 -2.44 -27.97 -1.58
C ALA A 251 -1.34 -27.79 -0.52
N LYS A 252 -1.10 -28.79 0.33
CA LYS A 252 -0.09 -28.70 1.41
C LYS A 252 1.32 -28.42 0.90
N GLU A 253 1.72 -29.07 -0.20
CA GLU A 253 3.06 -28.89 -0.75
C GLU A 253 3.25 -27.48 -1.33
N VAL A 254 2.31 -27.02 -2.16
CA VAL A 254 2.31 -25.66 -2.73
C VAL A 254 2.26 -24.61 -1.62
N TRP A 255 1.44 -24.83 -0.59
CA TRP A 255 1.35 -23.97 0.58
C TRP A 255 2.71 -23.77 1.26
N GLN A 256 3.46 -24.86 1.46
CA GLN A 256 4.79 -24.82 2.06
C GLN A 256 5.81 -24.13 1.14
N GLN A 257 5.81 -24.46 -0.16
CA GLN A 257 6.72 -23.88 -1.14
C GLN A 257 6.55 -22.36 -1.28
N TRP A 258 5.32 -21.87 -1.18
CA TRP A 258 5.04 -20.43 -1.24
C TRP A 258 5.41 -19.69 0.04
N GLY A 259 5.80 -20.39 1.11
CA GLY A 259 6.25 -19.78 2.35
C GLY A 259 5.22 -18.82 2.94
N LEU A 260 3.93 -19.14 2.80
CA LEU A 260 2.84 -18.29 3.25
C LEU A 260 2.89 -18.14 4.78
N LEU A 261 3.52 -17.06 5.23
CA LEU A 261 3.45 -16.63 6.62
C LEU A 261 2.03 -16.19 6.91
N LEU A 262 1.41 -16.84 7.90
CA LEU A 262 0.09 -16.48 8.37
C LEU A 262 0.17 -15.09 8.99
N ALA A 263 -0.54 -14.12 8.41
CA ALA A 263 -0.99 -12.96 9.16
C ALA A 263 -1.78 -13.44 10.39
N MET A 264 -1.80 -12.61 11.44
CA MET A 264 -2.60 -12.92 12.62
C MET A 264 -4.05 -13.18 12.22
N PRO A 265 -4.67 -14.30 12.65
CA PRO A 265 -6.06 -14.59 12.33
C PRO A 265 -6.96 -13.44 12.78
N VAL A 266 -7.75 -12.91 11.84
CA VAL A 266 -8.78 -11.92 12.13
C VAL A 266 -10.13 -12.62 11.98
N PRO A 267 -11.00 -12.62 13.00
CA PRO A 267 -12.33 -13.23 12.89
C PRO A 267 -13.13 -12.70 11.71
N LEU A 268 -14.03 -13.52 11.19
CA LEU A 268 -14.99 -13.10 10.16
C LEU A 268 -16.13 -12.32 10.82
N SER A 269 -16.62 -11.27 10.15
CA SER A 269 -17.88 -10.65 10.58
C SER A 269 -19.05 -11.64 10.42
N ALA A 270 -20.13 -11.46 11.18
CA ALA A 270 -21.31 -12.33 11.09
C ALA A 270 -21.83 -12.48 9.65
N ARG A 271 -21.85 -11.37 8.89
CA ARG A 271 -22.26 -11.36 7.47
C ARG A 271 -21.28 -12.09 6.56
N GLN A 272 -19.98 -11.96 6.80
CA GLN A 272 -18.97 -12.72 6.04
C GLN A 272 -19.06 -14.21 6.33
N GLU A 273 -19.37 -14.58 7.57
CA GLU A 273 -19.50 -15.96 8.00
C GLU A 273 -20.69 -16.68 7.33
N GLU A 274 -21.79 -15.98 7.05
CA GLU A 274 -22.90 -16.52 6.24
C GLU A 274 -22.42 -16.99 4.86
N TYR A 275 -21.58 -16.20 4.20
CA TYR A 275 -20.98 -16.56 2.91
C TYR A 275 -19.87 -17.62 3.06
N MET A 276 -19.05 -17.52 4.12
CA MET A 276 -17.94 -18.44 4.33
C MET A 276 -18.43 -19.85 4.66
N ARG A 277 -19.56 -19.98 5.35
CA ARG A 277 -20.25 -21.26 5.52
C ARG A 277 -20.56 -21.91 4.18
N TYR A 278 -21.13 -21.16 3.23
CA TYR A 278 -21.34 -21.65 1.86
C TYR A 278 -20.02 -22.11 1.22
N HIS A 279 -18.96 -21.31 1.33
CA HIS A 279 -17.67 -21.67 0.76
C HIS A 279 -17.12 -22.98 1.36
N ARG A 280 -17.20 -23.16 2.69
CA ARG A 280 -16.78 -24.39 3.36
C ARG A 280 -17.63 -25.60 2.96
N ASP A 281 -18.93 -25.40 2.76
CA ASP A 281 -19.86 -26.49 2.45
C ASP A 281 -19.79 -26.95 0.99
N TYR A 282 -19.60 -26.03 0.05
CA TYR A 282 -19.80 -26.30 -1.38
C TYR A 282 -18.59 -25.99 -2.27
N ARG A 283 -17.57 -25.27 -1.78
CA ARG A 283 -16.38 -24.91 -2.58
C ARG A 283 -15.11 -25.57 -2.08
N PHE A 284 -14.94 -25.67 -0.77
CA PHE A 284 -13.74 -26.22 -0.17
C PHE A 284 -13.59 -27.71 -0.47
N ARG A 285 -12.40 -28.10 -0.95
CA ARG A 285 -12.07 -29.46 -1.40
C ARG A 285 -11.50 -30.35 -0.32
N GLY A 286 -11.24 -29.82 0.88
CA GLY A 286 -10.66 -30.60 1.99
C GLY A 286 -11.65 -31.49 2.73
N ARG A 287 -12.85 -31.73 2.19
CA ARG A 287 -13.77 -32.76 2.73
C ARG A 287 -13.40 -34.12 2.17
N LYS A 288 -12.66 -34.90 2.97
CA LYS A 288 -12.72 -36.36 3.03
C LYS A 288 -12.66 -36.76 4.49
#